data_AF-A0A957J5Z2-F1
#
_entry.id   AF-A0A957J5Z2-F1
#
_cell.length_a   1.000
_cell.length_b   1.000
_cell.length_c   1.000
_cell.angle_alpha   90.00
_cell.angle_beta   90.00
_cell.angle_gamma   90.00
#
_symmetry.space_group_name_H-M   'P 1'
#
loop_
_entity.id
_entity.type
_entity.pdbx_description
1 polymer ?
#
loop_
_entity_poly.entity_id
_entity_poly.type
_entity_poly.pdbx_seq_one_letter_code
_entity_poly.pdbx_strand_id
1 'polypeptide(L)'
;PGWMRIFAPPVLANTFTIWGVYFPMGLVFSLHAKEFNPKLYKIRWVSLIVTIALFIAGTSPADAPYHFFLARYIYPITFMLLIPVIKRQWIPWVRHFEYVGKHSYGLYLAHMIMVDLAYWLIQLIVPGLYNYPILLRVPVFVTAVAIPLILMEISTKLPTRNVYRYVFG
;
A
#
# COMPACT_ATOMS: atom_id res chain seq x y z
N PRO A 1 7.02 -15.69 22.57
CA PRO A 1 7.50 -17.08 22.79
C PRO A 1 8.53 -17.49 21.72
N GLY A 2 9.57 -18.25 22.08
CA GLY A 2 10.62 -18.66 21.13
C GLY A 2 10.09 -19.47 19.94
N TRP A 3 9.05 -20.28 20.14
CA TRP A 3 8.43 -21.10 19.09
C TRP A 3 7.79 -20.28 17.95
N MET A 4 7.34 -19.04 18.20
CA MET A 4 6.76 -18.18 17.16
C MET A 4 7.78 -17.76 16.10
N ARG A 5 9.10 -17.76 16.40
CA ARG A 5 10.15 -17.45 15.43
C ARG A 5 10.25 -18.48 14.29
N ILE A 6 9.75 -19.70 14.52
CA ILE A 6 9.73 -20.77 13.52
C ILE A 6 8.59 -20.54 12.52
N PHE A 7 7.43 -20.07 13.01
CA PHE A 7 6.23 -19.88 12.19
C PHE A 7 6.16 -18.50 11.51
N ALA A 8 6.86 -17.51 12.06
CA ALA A 8 6.87 -16.16 11.53
C ALA A 8 8.33 -15.69 11.42
N PRO A 9 9.03 -16.00 10.30
CA PRO A 9 10.35 -15.45 10.08
C PRO A 9 10.28 -13.93 10.21
N PRO A 10 11.28 -13.27 10.81
CA PRO A 10 11.17 -11.87 11.27
C PRO A 10 10.77 -10.89 10.16
N VAL A 11 11.10 -11.21 8.91
CA VAL A 11 10.72 -10.43 7.71
C VAL A 11 9.21 -10.54 7.39
N LEU A 12 8.59 -11.70 7.63
CA LEU A 12 7.18 -11.95 7.33
C LEU A 12 6.26 -11.74 8.53
N ALA A 13 6.80 -11.71 9.75
CA ALA A 13 6.00 -11.61 10.98
C ALA A 13 5.04 -10.41 10.95
N ASN A 14 5.56 -9.22 10.63
CA ASN A 14 4.73 -8.02 10.56
C ASN A 14 3.67 -8.12 9.44
N THR A 15 4.05 -8.63 8.27
CA THR A 15 3.12 -8.85 7.15
C THR A 15 2.01 -9.81 7.55
N PHE A 16 2.31 -10.95 8.16
CA PHE A 16 1.31 -11.91 8.62
C PHE A 16 0.41 -11.35 9.72
N THR A 17 0.95 -10.55 10.65
CA THR A 17 0.12 -9.89 11.67
C THR A 17 -0.85 -8.89 11.04
N ILE A 18 -0.38 -8.04 10.13
CA ILE A 18 -1.22 -7.08 9.39
C ILE A 18 -2.30 -7.83 8.61
N TRP A 19 -1.93 -8.83 7.81
CA TRP A 19 -2.87 -9.64 7.04
C TRP A 19 -3.87 -10.39 7.92
N GLY A 20 -3.40 -11.03 9.00
CA GLY A 20 -4.24 -11.81 9.92
C GLY A 20 -5.32 -10.97 10.62
N VAL A 21 -5.12 -9.66 10.75
CA VAL A 21 -6.12 -8.75 11.32
C VAL A 21 -7.00 -8.14 10.23
N TYR A 22 -6.40 -7.52 9.21
CA TYR A 22 -7.15 -6.73 8.24
C TYR A 22 -7.89 -7.58 7.20
N PHE A 23 -7.37 -8.76 6.84
CA PHE A 23 -8.03 -9.63 5.87
C PHE A 23 -9.36 -10.19 6.39
N PRO A 24 -9.45 -10.83 7.58
CA PRO A 24 -10.74 -11.27 8.12
C PRO A 24 -11.70 -10.11 8.36
N MET A 25 -11.19 -8.96 8.82
CA MET A 25 -12.00 -7.77 9.01
C MET A 25 -12.62 -7.30 7.70
N GLY A 26 -11.82 -7.16 6.64
CA GLY A 26 -12.30 -6.80 5.30
C GLY A 26 -13.34 -7.80 4.77
N LEU A 27 -13.14 -9.09 5.01
CA LEU A 27 -14.09 -10.15 4.66
C LEU A 27 -15.43 -9.97 5.39
N VAL A 28 -15.41 -9.80 6.72
CA VAL A 28 -16.61 -9.54 7.53
C VAL A 28 -17.35 -8.30 7.03
N PHE A 29 -16.62 -7.22 6.73
CA PHE A 29 -17.19 -5.99 6.17
C PHE A 29 -17.85 -6.23 4.82
N SER A 30 -17.19 -6.98 3.92
CA SER A 30 -17.73 -7.28 2.60
C SER A 30 -19.03 -8.10 2.65
N LEU A 31 -19.12 -9.07 3.56
CA LEU A 31 -20.28 -9.94 3.71
C LEU A 31 -21.50 -9.17 4.25
N HIS A 32 -21.28 -8.22 5.15
CA HIS A 32 -22.33 -7.45 5.82
C HIS A 32 -22.44 -6.01 5.31
N ALA A 33 -21.89 -5.71 4.13
CA ALA A 33 -21.80 -4.34 3.60
C ALA A 33 -23.18 -3.65 3.51
N LYS A 34 -24.24 -4.40 3.14
CA LYS A 34 -25.61 -3.88 3.04
C LYS A 34 -26.13 -3.34 4.37
N GLU A 35 -25.81 -4.02 5.48
CA GLU A 35 -26.26 -3.66 6.83
C GLU A 35 -25.42 -2.53 7.43
N PHE A 36 -24.12 -2.53 7.17
CA PHE A 36 -23.20 -1.51 7.70
C PHE A 36 -23.32 -0.17 6.97
N ASN A 37 -23.54 -0.18 5.65
CA ASN A 37 -23.59 1.03 4.83
C ASN A 37 -24.49 2.17 5.38
N PRO A 38 -25.77 1.96 5.74
CA PRO A 38 -26.61 3.05 6.25
C PRO A 38 -26.11 3.62 7.58
N LYS A 39 -25.49 2.81 8.44
CA LYS A 39 -24.91 3.25 9.72
C LYS A 39 -23.61 4.03 9.48
N LEU A 40 -22.73 3.49 8.64
CA LEU A 40 -21.46 4.11 8.27
C LEU A 40 -21.65 5.46 7.56
N TYR A 41 -22.68 5.58 6.72
CA TYR A 41 -22.98 6.83 6.04
C TYR A 41 -23.26 7.99 7.02
N LYS A 42 -23.91 7.72 8.16
CA LYS A 42 -24.20 8.73 9.20
C LYS A 42 -22.92 9.23 9.87
N ILE A 43 -21.93 8.35 10.08
CA ILE A 43 -20.68 8.68 10.77
C ILE A 43 -19.52 8.98 9.83
N ARG A 44 -19.74 9.05 8.51
CA ARG A 44 -18.67 9.15 7.49
C ARG A 44 -17.68 10.29 7.72
N TRP A 45 -18.16 11.45 8.16
CA TRP A 45 -17.32 12.61 8.42
C TRP A 45 -16.47 12.41 9.67
N VAL A 46 -17.03 11.80 10.71
CA VAL A 46 -16.28 11.41 11.90
C VAL A 46 -15.21 10.38 11.54
N SER A 47 -15.57 9.33 10.79
CA SER A 47 -14.61 8.32 10.33
C SER A 47 -13.49 8.93 9.47
N LEU A 48 -13.81 9.88 8.58
CA LEU A 48 -12.83 10.59 7.77
C LEU A 48 -11.88 11.44 8.63
N ILE A 49 -12.41 12.28 9.53
CA ILE A 49 -11.62 13.15 10.40
C ILE A 49 -10.70 12.31 11.29
N VAL A 50 -11.23 11.24 11.91
CA VAL A 50 -10.45 10.34 12.75
C VAL A 50 -9.37 9.64 11.94
N THR A 51 -9.68 9.17 10.72
CA THR A 51 -8.69 8.54 9.85
C THR A 51 -7.55 9.50 9.51
N ILE A 52 -7.87 10.75 9.14
CA ILE A 52 -6.86 11.77 8.82
C ILE A 52 -6.01 12.09 10.06
N ALA A 53 -6.65 12.30 11.22
CA ALA A 53 -5.94 12.59 12.47
C ALA A 53 -5.00 11.45 12.87
N LEU A 54 -5.46 10.20 12.83
CA LEU A 54 -4.64 9.03 13.13
C LEU A 54 -3.56 8.79 12.08
N PHE A 55 -3.82 9.07 10.81
CA PHE A 55 -2.81 8.98 9.76
C PHE A 55 -1.68 9.98 9.98
N ILE A 56 -2.00 11.24 10.27
CA ILE A 56 -1.00 12.27 10.59
C ILE A 56 -0.23 11.85 11.85
N ALA A 57 -0.93 11.47 12.92
CA ALA A 57 -0.29 11.02 14.16
C ALA A 57 0.61 9.79 13.98
N GLY A 58 0.21 8.84 13.12
CA GLY A 58 0.93 7.60 12.86
C GLY A 58 2.06 7.71 11.82
N THR A 59 2.10 8.79 11.04
CA THR A 59 3.17 9.08 10.06
C THR A 59 4.17 10.13 10.55
N SER A 60 3.90 10.75 11.70
CA SER A 60 4.84 11.63 12.38
C SER A 60 6.21 10.94 12.58
N PRO A 61 7.33 11.68 12.44
CA PRO A 61 8.65 11.17 12.75
C PRO A 61 8.72 10.59 14.17
N ALA A 62 9.61 9.61 14.37
CA ALA A 62 9.84 9.00 15.69
C ALA A 62 10.21 10.05 16.76
N ASP A 63 10.85 11.14 16.34
CA ASP A 63 11.34 12.21 17.22
C ASP A 63 10.25 13.25 17.54
N ALA A 64 9.05 13.11 16.98
CA ALA A 64 7.95 14.02 17.25
C ALA A 64 7.48 13.87 18.71
N PRO A 65 7.14 14.97 19.41
CA PRO A 65 6.73 14.94 20.82
C PRO A 65 5.44 14.15 21.06
N TYR A 66 4.67 13.86 20.01
CA TYR A 66 3.42 13.11 20.06
C TYR A 66 3.50 11.88 19.15
N HIS A 67 4.45 10.99 19.42
CA HIS A 67 4.54 9.71 18.71
C HIS A 67 3.46 8.73 19.21
N PHE A 68 2.32 8.67 18.51
CA PHE A 68 1.24 7.74 18.85
C PHE A 68 1.38 6.43 18.07
N PHE A 69 2.15 5.48 18.62
CA PHE A 69 2.45 4.19 17.99
C PHE A 69 1.19 3.40 17.56
N LEU A 70 0.14 3.42 18.39
CA LEU A 70 -1.11 2.74 18.10
C LEU A 70 -1.85 3.35 16.89
N ALA A 71 -1.63 4.63 16.58
CA ALA A 71 -2.26 5.28 15.43
C ALA A 71 -2.01 4.50 14.14
N ARG A 72 -0.77 3.98 13.98
CA ARG A 72 -0.33 3.20 12.81
C ARG A 72 -1.17 1.93 12.57
N TYR A 73 -1.76 1.37 13.63
CA TYR A 73 -2.60 0.17 13.55
C TYR A 73 -4.10 0.50 13.56
N ILE A 74 -4.50 1.64 14.13
CA ILE A 74 -5.92 2.03 14.22
C ILE A 74 -6.39 2.76 12.95
N TYR A 75 -5.55 3.61 12.33
CA TYR A 75 -5.96 4.36 11.15
C TYR A 75 -6.45 3.47 9.98
N PRO A 76 -5.86 2.29 9.70
CA PRO A 76 -6.35 1.43 8.62
C PRO A 76 -7.74 0.86 8.94
N ILE A 77 -8.06 0.63 10.22
CA ILE A 77 -9.39 0.19 10.65
C ILE A 77 -10.41 1.29 10.38
N THR A 78 -10.13 2.51 10.81
CA THR A 78 -11.05 3.64 10.59
C THR A 78 -11.19 3.98 9.11
N PHE A 79 -10.12 3.79 8.33
CA PHE A 79 -10.16 3.90 6.88
C PHE A 79 -11.01 2.79 6.24
N MET A 80 -10.90 1.54 6.71
CA MET A 80 -11.74 0.43 6.23
C MET A 80 -13.24 0.71 6.46
N LEU A 81 -13.62 1.37 7.56
CA LEU A 81 -15.00 1.81 7.80
C LEU A 81 -15.46 2.87 6.79
N LEU A 82 -14.55 3.64 6.23
CA LEU A 82 -14.85 4.71 5.28
C LEU A 82 -15.03 4.18 3.85
N ILE A 83 -14.29 3.14 3.45
CA ILE A 83 -14.27 2.61 2.08
C ILE A 83 -15.68 2.35 1.50
N PRO A 84 -16.61 1.67 2.21
CA PRO A 84 -17.94 1.37 1.66
C PRO A 84 -18.80 2.61 1.37
N VAL A 85 -18.49 3.72 2.04
CA VAL A 85 -19.21 4.99 1.86
C VAL A 85 -18.74 5.74 0.60
N ILE A 86 -17.51 5.48 0.14
CA ILE A 86 -16.94 6.12 -1.03
C ILE A 86 -17.52 5.46 -2.28
N LYS A 87 -18.38 6.19 -3.00
CA LYS A 87 -18.92 5.72 -4.27
C LYS A 87 -17.80 5.69 -5.32
N ARG A 88 -17.71 4.58 -6.06
CA ARG A 88 -16.75 4.37 -7.15
C ARG A 88 -16.69 5.55 -8.14
N GLN A 89 -17.85 6.12 -8.47
CA GLN A 89 -17.98 7.25 -9.40
C GLN A 89 -17.39 8.58 -8.90
N TRP A 90 -17.10 8.69 -7.60
CA TRP A 90 -16.44 9.87 -7.02
C TRP A 90 -14.92 9.79 -7.08
N ILE A 91 -14.36 8.62 -7.39
CA ILE A 91 -12.91 8.43 -7.46
C ILE A 91 -12.45 8.83 -8.87
N PRO A 92 -11.74 9.95 -9.04
CA PRO A 92 -11.16 10.30 -10.33
C PRO A 92 -10.21 9.20 -10.77
N TRP A 93 -10.23 8.87 -12.07
CA TRP A 93 -9.35 7.85 -12.65
C TRP A 93 -9.47 6.45 -12.01
N VAL A 94 -10.63 6.10 -11.43
CA VAL A 94 -10.84 4.80 -10.75
C VAL A 94 -10.43 3.59 -11.59
N ARG A 95 -10.62 3.64 -12.91
CA ARG A 95 -10.23 2.56 -13.83
C ARG A 95 -8.71 2.34 -13.85
N HIS A 96 -7.91 3.41 -13.74
CA HIS A 96 -6.46 3.32 -13.67
C HIS A 96 -6.02 2.72 -12.34
N PHE A 97 -6.63 3.16 -11.23
CA PHE A 97 -6.34 2.58 -9.91
C PHE A 97 -6.73 1.10 -9.84
N GLU A 98 -7.86 0.71 -10.43
CA GLU A 98 -8.27 -0.71 -10.55
C GLU A 98 -7.28 -1.51 -11.40
N TYR A 99 -6.79 -0.95 -12.51
CA TYR A 99 -5.77 -1.58 -13.34
C TYR A 99 -4.46 -1.79 -12.56
N VAL A 100 -3.98 -0.77 -11.85
CA VAL A 100 -2.79 -0.88 -10.99
C VAL A 100 -3.02 -1.87 -9.84
N GLY A 101 -4.20 -1.84 -9.22
CA GLY A 101 -4.59 -2.72 -8.12
C GLY A 101 -4.60 -4.20 -8.52
N LYS A 102 -5.03 -4.52 -9.75
CA LYS A 102 -4.96 -5.89 -10.30
C LYS A 102 -3.53 -6.42 -10.42
N HIS A 103 -2.55 -5.53 -10.55
CA HIS A 103 -1.12 -5.87 -10.64
C HIS A 103 -0.36 -5.59 -9.35
N SER A 104 -1.05 -5.30 -8.24
CA SER A 104 -0.43 -4.91 -6.97
C SER A 104 0.50 -5.98 -6.39
N TYR A 105 0.22 -7.27 -6.62
CA TYR A 105 1.09 -8.36 -6.19
C TYR A 105 2.43 -8.36 -6.94
N GLY A 106 2.39 -8.28 -8.28
CA GLY A 106 3.59 -8.18 -9.10
C GLY A 106 4.37 -6.89 -8.84
N LEU A 107 3.66 -5.78 -8.60
CA LEU A 107 4.28 -4.53 -8.14
C LEU A 107 5.02 -4.75 -6.84
N TYR A 108 4.39 -5.35 -5.82
CA TYR A 108 5.00 -5.59 -4.52
C TYR A 108 6.31 -6.41 -4.62
N LEU A 109 6.31 -7.46 -5.44
CA LEU A 109 7.49 -8.31 -5.67
C LEU A 109 8.63 -7.53 -6.35
N ALA A 110 8.31 -6.76 -7.39
CA ALA A 110 9.32 -6.02 -8.16
C ALA A 110 9.75 -4.69 -7.50
N HIS A 111 8.94 -4.17 -6.57
CA HIS A 111 9.08 -2.81 -6.07
C HIS A 111 10.45 -2.56 -5.44
N MET A 112 10.90 -3.43 -4.53
CA MET A 112 12.17 -3.22 -3.81
C MET A 112 13.36 -3.22 -4.78
N ILE A 113 13.39 -4.17 -5.73
CA ILE A 113 14.43 -4.24 -6.76
C ILE A 113 14.47 -2.95 -7.59
N MET A 114 13.30 -2.43 -7.97
CA MET A 114 13.23 -1.20 -8.77
C MET A 114 13.56 0.06 -7.98
N VAL A 115 13.25 0.10 -6.69
CA VAL A 115 13.67 1.19 -5.80
C VAL A 115 15.19 1.24 -5.72
N ASP A 116 15.85 0.10 -5.48
CA ASP A 116 17.32 0.02 -5.41
C ASP A 116 17.97 0.40 -6.74
N LEU A 117 17.44 -0.11 -7.85
CA LEU A 117 17.92 0.24 -9.19
C LEU A 117 17.75 1.74 -9.47
N ALA A 118 16.62 2.33 -9.08
CA ALA A 118 16.36 3.75 -9.26
C ALA A 118 17.35 4.61 -8.47
N TYR A 119 17.60 4.27 -7.21
CA TYR A 119 18.61 4.96 -6.39
C TYR A 119 20.00 4.84 -7.02
N TRP A 120 20.41 3.64 -7.44
CA TRP A 120 21.70 3.43 -8.08
C TRP A 120 21.86 4.26 -9.37
N LEU A 121 20.84 4.29 -10.22
CA LEU A 121 20.84 5.10 -11.45
C LEU A 121 20.89 6.61 -11.13
N ILE A 122 20.11 7.09 -10.16
CA ILE A 122 20.12 8.49 -9.77
C ILE A 122 21.48 8.89 -9.19
N GLN A 123 22.11 8.04 -8.39
CA GLN A 123 23.45 8.27 -7.86
C GLN A 123 24.49 8.41 -8.97
N LEU A 124 24.35 7.63 -10.04
CA LEU A 124 25.25 7.67 -11.19
C LEU A 124 25.04 8.92 -12.06
N ILE A 125 23.79 9.30 -12.31
CA ILE A 125 23.44 10.36 -13.29
C ILE A 125 23.38 11.74 -12.62
N VAL A 126 22.76 11.85 -11.44
CA VAL A 126 22.52 13.11 -10.73
C VAL A 126 22.75 12.94 -9.22
N PRO A 127 23.99 12.71 -8.75
CA PRO A 127 24.27 12.46 -7.33
C PRO A 127 23.83 13.62 -6.41
N GLY A 128 23.82 14.86 -6.92
CA GLY A 128 23.35 16.03 -6.18
C GLY A 128 21.88 15.96 -5.76
N LEU A 129 21.06 15.10 -6.40
CA LEU A 129 19.64 14.94 -6.05
C LEU A 129 19.44 14.37 -4.63
N TYR A 130 20.43 13.68 -4.07
CA TYR A 130 20.40 13.15 -2.70
C TYR A 130 20.30 14.25 -1.63
N ASN A 131 20.71 15.47 -1.95
CA ASN A 131 20.58 16.62 -1.05
C ASN A 131 19.13 17.13 -0.95
N TYR A 132 18.22 16.65 -1.80
CA TYR A 132 16.82 17.08 -1.86
C TYR A 132 15.87 15.89 -1.73
N PRO A 133 15.63 15.36 -0.50
CA PRO A 133 14.88 14.12 -0.30
C PRO A 133 13.47 14.11 -0.90
N ILE A 134 12.78 15.24 -0.91
CA ILE A 134 11.44 15.36 -1.52
C ILE A 134 11.53 15.19 -3.03
N LEU A 135 12.48 15.90 -3.67
CA LEU A 135 12.69 15.80 -5.12
C LEU A 135 13.25 14.44 -5.53
N LEU A 136 14.00 13.77 -4.67
CA LEU A 136 14.51 12.41 -4.89
C LEU A 136 13.40 11.36 -4.84
N ARG A 137 12.43 11.49 -3.92
CA ARG A 137 11.35 10.50 -3.75
C ARG A 137 10.40 10.43 -4.95
N VAL A 138 10.17 11.56 -5.64
CA VAL A 138 9.28 11.61 -6.80
C VAL A 138 9.75 10.70 -7.95
N PRO A 139 10.97 10.86 -8.51
CA PRO A 139 11.45 9.99 -9.58
C PRO A 139 11.59 8.54 -9.12
N VAL A 140 12.07 8.28 -7.89
CA VAL A 140 12.17 6.91 -7.35
C VAL A 140 10.78 6.25 -7.30
N PHE A 141 9.75 6.95 -6.83
CA PHE A 141 8.38 6.44 -6.82
C PHE A 141 7.88 6.16 -8.24
N VAL A 142 8.07 7.12 -9.16
CA VAL A 142 7.65 6.98 -10.55
C VAL A 142 8.33 5.78 -11.20
N THR A 143 9.64 5.61 -11.07
CA THR A 143 10.37 4.48 -11.65
C THR A 143 9.97 3.17 -11.01
N ALA A 144 9.84 3.13 -9.67
CA ALA A 144 9.50 1.91 -8.93
C ALA A 144 8.07 1.41 -9.18
N VAL A 145 7.18 2.26 -9.71
CA VAL A 145 5.81 1.88 -10.08
C VAL A 145 5.67 1.71 -11.59
N ALA A 146 6.11 2.70 -12.37
CA ALA A 146 5.92 2.71 -13.82
C ALA A 146 6.70 1.59 -14.52
N ILE A 147 7.95 1.33 -14.12
CA ILE A 147 8.78 0.32 -14.79
C ILE A 147 8.18 -1.09 -14.61
N PRO A 148 7.84 -1.56 -13.39
CA PRO A 148 7.15 -2.84 -13.25
C PRO A 148 5.83 -2.93 -14.02
N LEU A 149 5.02 -1.87 -14.01
CA LEU A 149 3.76 -1.86 -14.77
C LEU A 149 4.01 -2.04 -16.26
N ILE A 150 4.98 -1.33 -16.82
CA ILE A 150 5.37 -1.46 -18.23
C ILE A 150 5.90 -2.88 -18.51
N LEU A 151 6.78 -3.40 -17.65
CA LEU A 151 7.35 -4.74 -17.81
C LEU A 151 6.27 -5.83 -17.74
N MET A 152 5.29 -5.70 -16.84
CA MET A 152 4.15 -6.61 -16.74
C MET A 152 3.28 -6.55 -18.00
N GLU A 153 2.95 -5.34 -18.48
CA GLU A 153 2.17 -5.15 -19.71
C GLU A 153 2.91 -5.71 -20.95
N ILE A 154 4.23 -5.55 -21.04
CA ILE A 154 5.04 -6.13 -22.13
C ILE A 154 5.07 -7.66 -22.02
N SER A 155 5.30 -8.19 -20.82
CA SER A 155 5.43 -9.63 -20.57
C SER A 155 4.13 -10.40 -20.84
N THR A 156 2.97 -9.76 -20.70
CA THR A 156 1.67 -10.38 -21.04
C THR A 156 1.41 -10.45 -22.56
N LYS A 157 2.06 -9.59 -23.36
CA LYS A 157 1.92 -9.55 -24.83
C LYS A 157 2.90 -10.46 -25.56
N LEU A 158 4.03 -10.78 -24.93
CA LEU A 158 5.06 -11.65 -25.49
C LEU A 158 4.70 -13.14 -25.27
N PRO A 159 5.25 -14.06 -26.08
CA PRO A 159 5.08 -15.51 -25.88
C PRO A 159 5.72 -16.02 -24.58
N THR A 160 6.28 -15.14 -23.74
CA THR A 160 6.88 -15.42 -22.43
C THR A 160 5.86 -15.44 -21.29
N ARG A 161 4.58 -15.68 -21.56
CA ARG A 161 3.50 -15.74 -20.55
C ARG A 161 3.81 -16.67 -19.36
N ASN A 162 4.59 -17.73 -19.59
CA ASN A 162 5.03 -18.61 -18.52
C ASN A 162 5.99 -17.90 -17.54
N VAL A 163 6.89 -17.05 -18.05
CA VAL A 163 7.86 -16.27 -17.25
C VAL A 163 7.13 -15.24 -16.39
N TYR A 164 6.06 -14.63 -16.90
CA TYR A 164 5.25 -13.67 -16.15
C TYR A 164 4.85 -14.22 -14.78
N ARG A 165 4.36 -15.47 -14.74
CA ARG A 165 3.91 -16.12 -13.49
C ARG A 165 5.02 -16.34 -12.47
N TYR A 166 6.24 -16.57 -12.95
CA TYR A 166 7.38 -16.78 -12.05
C TYR A 166 7.93 -15.46 -11.49
N VAL A 167 7.87 -14.37 -12.27
CA VAL A 167 8.45 -13.09 -11.89
C VAL A 167 7.47 -12.21 -11.11
N PHE A 168 6.19 -12.23 -11.49
CA PHE A 168 5.17 -11.31 -10.96
C PHE A 168 4.00 -12.02 -10.25
N GLY A 169 3.97 -13.36 -10.23
CA GLY A 169 2.88 -14.19 -9.68
C GLY A 169 1.69 -14.37 -10.60
#